data_AF-A0ABC8ZZ02-F1
#
_entry.id   AF-A0ABC8ZZ02-F1
#
_cell.length_a   1.000
_cell.length_b   1.000
_cell.length_c   1.000
_cell.angle_alpha   90.00
_cell.angle_beta   90.00
_cell.angle_gamma   90.00
#
_symmetry.space_group_name_H-M   'P 1'
#
loop_
_entity.id
_entity.type
_entity.pdbx_description
1 polymer ?
#
loop_
_entity_poly.entity_id
_entity_poly.type
_entity_poly.pdbx_seq_one_letter_code
_entity_poly.pdbx_strand_id
1 'polypeptide(L)'
;MWSEVRSKLSEALQANVQDASLDNKEDELTNDRKNYPLSMLAIHGGPRLRLLLITFQLLEMEVGNISGSSELVDGIRWLQVSTTLINGLIEPAFVKWIEEEQALENGQINENLMKMIRSKTKEDDRIFNRFNRFGKSELYLDLLFFLRFGSARSDSYFDAKFLAEHGARILEDLIISLADVIASIYLELMSVDGDMSTEVVSSGLALCSLSTRELQKLRNEVAINWWLRQYFESVVSMYEDRFELYVLCRKKSEKPVDNQAERTNWWMLAFRKPSAPALLDYVNISPFSLPARRTKELRALIGWRYYFSLFLELSDIAMPFVRAAVSKVSAAVSYFWVSMIGRSLGLIFSGIRQSLGWR
;
A
#
# COMPACT_ATOMS: atom_id res chain seq x y z
N MET A 1 -19.81 9.03 4.68
CA MET A 1 -18.76 7.99 4.56
C MET A 1 -18.94 7.19 3.27
N TRP A 2 -19.96 6.34 3.17
CA TRP A 2 -20.27 5.59 1.93
C TRP A 2 -20.37 6.48 0.68
N SER A 3 -21.13 7.58 0.77
CA SER A 3 -21.30 8.54 -0.33
C SER A 3 -20.00 9.20 -0.79
N GLU A 4 -19.10 9.51 0.14
CA GLU A 4 -17.81 10.15 -0.15
C GLU A 4 -16.90 9.22 -0.94
N VAL A 5 -16.72 7.98 -0.45
CA VAL A 5 -15.88 6.98 -1.11
C VAL A 5 -16.49 6.59 -2.47
N ARG A 6 -17.81 6.46 -2.55
CA ARG A 6 -18.53 6.20 -3.81
C ARG A 6 -18.29 7.29 -4.85
N SER A 7 -18.31 8.57 -4.45
CA SER A 7 -18.04 9.70 -5.34
C SER A 7 -16.63 9.61 -5.90
N LYS A 8 -15.62 9.41 -5.04
CA LYS A 8 -14.21 9.29 -5.46
C LYS A 8 -13.99 8.13 -6.45
N LEU A 9 -14.57 6.96 -6.18
CA LEU A 9 -14.46 5.79 -7.06
C LEU A 9 -15.16 6.00 -8.40
N SER A 10 -16.34 6.62 -8.38
CA SER A 10 -17.13 6.88 -9.59
C SER A 10 -16.45 7.92 -10.48
N GLU A 11 -15.91 8.98 -9.88
CA GLU A 11 -15.09 9.99 -10.57
C GLU A 11 -13.82 9.37 -11.16
N ALA A 12 -13.13 8.49 -10.42
CA ALA A 12 -11.96 7.76 -10.91
C ALA A 12 -12.29 6.93 -12.15
N LEU A 13 -13.41 6.21 -12.13
CA LEU A 13 -13.82 5.36 -13.24
C LEU A 13 -14.17 6.19 -14.48
N GLN A 14 -14.87 7.32 -14.30
CA GLN A 14 -15.21 8.23 -15.40
C GLN A 14 -13.97 8.86 -16.05
N ALA A 15 -12.98 9.29 -15.25
CA ALA A 15 -11.72 9.84 -15.76
C ALA A 15 -10.96 8.80 -16.59
N ASN A 16 -10.93 7.55 -16.14
CA ASN A 16 -10.20 6.48 -16.83
C ASN A 16 -10.85 6.06 -18.17
N VAL A 17 -12.18 6.13 -18.28
CA VAL A 17 -12.89 5.87 -19.56
C VAL A 17 -12.55 6.94 -20.61
N GLN A 18 -12.28 8.18 -20.20
CA GLN A 18 -11.88 9.27 -21.10
C GLN A 18 -10.43 9.11 -21.58
N ASP A 19 -9.55 8.57 -20.73
CA ASP A 19 -8.12 8.36 -21.00
C ASP A 19 -7.79 7.11 -21.82
N ALA A 20 -8.66 6.11 -21.90
CA ALA A 20 -8.48 4.93 -22.75
C ALA A 20 -8.39 5.25 -24.26
N SER A 21 -8.58 6.52 -24.65
CA SER A 21 -8.39 7.05 -26.00
C SER A 21 -6.95 7.55 -26.29
N LEU A 22 -6.06 7.55 -25.29
CA LEU A 22 -4.69 8.04 -25.41
C LEU A 22 -3.70 6.97 -24.90
N ASP A 23 -3.47 5.97 -25.76
CA ASP A 23 -2.33 5.05 -25.66
C ASP A 23 -1.04 5.86 -25.53
N ASN A 24 -0.44 5.89 -24.34
CA ASN A 24 1.00 6.08 -24.06
C ASN A 24 1.18 6.45 -22.59
N LYS A 25 1.13 5.50 -21.64
CA LYS A 25 1.55 5.78 -20.25
C LYS A 25 1.97 4.56 -19.43
N GLU A 26 2.67 3.61 -20.04
CA GLU A 26 3.36 2.54 -19.29
C GLU A 26 4.54 3.10 -18.44
N ASP A 27 5.09 4.26 -18.80
CA ASP A 27 6.28 4.82 -18.13
C ASP A 27 6.02 5.52 -16.77
N GLU A 28 4.80 6.00 -16.49
CA GLU A 28 4.51 6.72 -15.23
C GLU A 28 4.22 5.79 -14.04
N LEU A 29 3.87 4.52 -14.30
CA LEU A 29 3.65 3.48 -13.28
C LEU A 29 4.93 3.00 -12.60
N THR A 30 6.10 3.29 -13.18
CA THR A 30 7.40 2.86 -12.64
C THR A 30 7.87 3.70 -11.45
N ASN A 31 7.44 4.97 -11.36
CA ASN A 31 7.85 5.87 -10.28
C ASN A 31 7.03 5.69 -8.98
N ASP A 32 5.78 5.22 -9.06
CA ASP A 32 4.92 4.98 -7.89
C ASP A 32 5.19 3.64 -7.18
N ARG A 33 5.94 2.72 -7.80
CA ARG A 33 6.40 1.47 -7.16
C ARG A 33 7.32 1.69 -5.95
N LYS A 34 7.81 2.92 -5.74
CA LYS A 34 8.70 3.26 -4.62
C LYS A 34 7.98 3.28 -3.26
N ASN A 35 6.67 3.48 -3.25
CA ASN A 35 5.87 3.49 -2.03
C ASN A 35 5.04 2.21 -1.94
N TYR A 36 5.66 1.17 -1.38
CA TYR A 36 5.03 -0.08 -0.94
C TYR A 36 4.18 -0.82 -2.00
N PRO A 37 4.74 -1.82 -2.70
CA PRO A 37 4.02 -2.51 -3.77
C PRO A 37 2.77 -3.22 -3.25
N LEU A 38 1.63 -2.89 -3.84
CA LEU A 38 0.37 -3.64 -3.78
C LEU A 38 0.30 -4.56 -5.00
N SER A 39 -0.25 -5.77 -4.82
CA SER A 39 -0.54 -6.72 -5.91
C SER A 39 -1.45 -6.10 -6.96
N MET A 40 -2.46 -5.34 -6.53
CA MET A 40 -3.42 -4.70 -7.44
C MET A 40 -2.80 -3.66 -8.38
N LEU A 41 -1.59 -3.17 -8.11
CA LEU A 41 -0.89 -2.25 -9.01
C LEU A 41 -0.36 -2.94 -10.27
N ALA A 42 -0.31 -4.28 -10.29
CA ALA A 42 -0.04 -5.05 -11.51
C ALA A 42 -1.16 -4.95 -12.54
N ILE A 43 -2.38 -4.74 -12.05
CA ILE A 43 -3.60 -4.77 -12.85
C ILE A 43 -3.75 -3.43 -13.57
N HIS A 44 -4.16 -3.46 -14.84
CA HIS A 44 -4.42 -2.26 -15.63
C HIS A 44 -5.45 -1.35 -14.96
N GLY A 45 -5.37 -0.04 -15.21
CA GLY A 45 -6.18 0.97 -14.52
C GLY A 45 -7.70 0.73 -14.59
N GLY A 46 -8.21 0.28 -15.75
CA GLY A 46 -9.62 -0.07 -15.95
C GLY A 46 -10.09 -1.18 -15.02
N PRO A 47 -9.60 -2.41 -15.21
CA PRO A 47 -9.98 -3.54 -14.36
C PRO A 47 -9.71 -3.29 -12.87
N ARG A 48 -8.63 -2.57 -12.54
CA ARG A 48 -8.28 -2.21 -11.16
C ARG A 48 -9.35 -1.33 -10.49
N LEU A 49 -9.86 -0.32 -11.19
CA LEU A 49 -10.92 0.55 -10.66
C LEU A 49 -12.26 -0.18 -10.55
N ARG A 50 -12.57 -1.08 -11.49
CA ARG A 50 -13.78 -1.91 -11.41
C ARG A 50 -13.71 -2.89 -10.25
N LEU A 51 -12.55 -3.50 -10.01
CA LEU A 51 -12.31 -4.32 -8.81
C LEU A 51 -12.60 -3.53 -7.53
N LEU A 52 -12.05 -2.32 -7.39
CA LEU A 52 -12.32 -1.44 -6.23
C LEU A 52 -13.80 -1.08 -6.07
N LEU A 53 -14.52 -0.86 -7.18
CA LEU A 53 -15.93 -0.52 -7.15
C LEU A 53 -16.80 -1.72 -6.73
N ILE A 54 -16.50 -2.90 -7.27
CA ILE A 54 -17.21 -4.14 -6.94
C ILE A 54 -17.02 -4.50 -5.48
N THR A 55 -15.78 -4.42 -4.98
CA THR A 55 -15.49 -4.68 -3.56
C THR A 55 -16.21 -3.68 -2.66
N PHE A 56 -16.24 -2.39 -3.02
CA PHE A 56 -17.01 -1.37 -2.31
C PHE A 56 -18.51 -1.70 -2.25
N GLN A 57 -19.13 -2.02 -3.40
CA GLN A 57 -20.56 -2.29 -3.48
C GLN A 57 -20.98 -3.52 -2.66
N LEU A 58 -20.20 -4.60 -2.76
CA LEU A 58 -20.46 -5.82 -2.00
C LEU A 58 -20.25 -5.60 -0.50
N LEU A 59 -19.20 -4.87 -0.11
CA LEU A 59 -18.96 -4.53 1.28
C LEU A 59 -20.12 -3.70 1.86
N GLU A 60 -20.60 -2.70 1.14
CA GLU A 60 -21.75 -1.87 1.56
C GLU A 60 -23.02 -2.71 1.73
N MET A 61 -23.28 -3.63 0.80
CA MET A 61 -24.43 -4.54 0.85
C MET A 61 -24.33 -5.52 2.03
N GLU A 62 -23.20 -6.21 2.19
CA GLU A 62 -23.02 -7.20 3.26
C GLU A 62 -23.06 -6.54 4.64
N VAL A 63 -22.44 -5.37 4.80
CA VAL A 63 -22.54 -4.60 6.04
C VAL A 63 -23.99 -4.20 6.30
N GLY A 64 -24.76 -3.77 5.29
CA GLY A 64 -26.18 -3.47 5.45
C GLY A 64 -27.04 -4.67 5.89
N ASN A 65 -26.66 -5.87 5.46
CA ASN A 65 -27.40 -7.11 5.70
C ASN A 65 -27.15 -7.75 7.09
N ILE A 66 -26.17 -7.27 7.86
CA ILE A 66 -25.89 -7.82 9.19
C ILE A 66 -27.13 -7.66 10.08
N SER A 67 -27.66 -8.78 10.58
CA SER A 67 -28.80 -8.79 11.50
C SER A 67 -28.33 -8.66 12.96
N GLY A 68 -29.07 -7.89 13.77
CA GLY A 68 -28.80 -7.73 15.20
C GLY A 68 -29.02 -6.30 15.70
N SER A 69 -29.14 -6.13 17.02
CA SER A 69 -29.10 -4.83 17.69
C SER A 69 -27.70 -4.57 18.26
N SER A 70 -27.29 -3.30 18.28
CA SER A 70 -25.99 -2.86 18.81
C SER A 70 -25.74 -3.28 20.27
N GLU A 71 -26.79 -3.55 21.04
CA GLU A 71 -26.72 -3.82 22.49
C GLU A 71 -26.46 -5.29 22.84
N LEU A 72 -26.71 -6.23 21.91
CA LEU A 72 -26.62 -7.67 22.16
C LEU A 72 -25.35 -8.33 21.60
N VAL A 73 -24.49 -7.55 20.96
CA VAL A 73 -23.29 -8.05 20.29
C VAL A 73 -22.08 -7.79 21.19
N ASP A 74 -21.61 -8.84 21.86
CA ASP A 74 -20.32 -8.82 22.55
C ASP A 74 -19.15 -8.79 21.55
N GLY A 75 -17.95 -8.47 22.03
CA GLY A 75 -16.77 -8.33 21.17
C GLY A 75 -16.31 -9.59 20.47
N ILE A 76 -16.53 -10.76 21.06
CA ILE A 76 -16.12 -12.05 20.49
C ILE A 76 -17.05 -12.39 19.32
N ARG A 77 -18.35 -12.20 19.51
CA ARG A 77 -19.36 -12.37 18.47
C ARG A 77 -19.13 -11.38 17.32
N TRP A 78 -18.78 -10.12 17.62
CA TRP A 78 -18.49 -9.14 16.57
C TRP A 78 -17.26 -9.49 15.75
N LEU A 79 -16.19 -9.95 16.40
CA LEU A 79 -14.98 -10.43 15.71
C LEU A 79 -15.32 -11.58 14.76
N GLN A 80 -16.13 -12.54 15.22
CA GLN A 80 -16.56 -13.67 14.39
C GLN A 80 -17.41 -13.21 13.21
N VAL A 81 -18.42 -12.35 13.44
CA VAL A 81 -19.29 -11.79 12.38
C VAL A 81 -18.46 -11.06 11.33
N SER A 82 -17.54 -10.19 11.76
CA SER A 82 -16.69 -9.41 10.86
C SER A 82 -15.75 -10.30 10.05
N THR A 83 -15.17 -11.32 10.69
CA THR A 83 -14.32 -12.32 10.03
C THR A 83 -15.10 -13.10 8.97
N THR A 84 -16.31 -13.55 9.30
CA THR A 84 -17.18 -14.25 8.35
C THR A 84 -17.62 -13.35 7.19
N LEU A 85 -17.87 -12.07 7.46
CA LEU A 85 -18.22 -11.08 6.43
C LEU A 85 -17.05 -10.87 5.47
N ILE A 86 -15.84 -10.63 5.99
CA ILE A 86 -14.65 -10.39 5.15
C ILE A 86 -14.34 -11.64 4.30
N ASN A 87 -14.37 -12.83 4.88
CA ASN A 87 -14.14 -14.07 4.13
C ASN A 87 -15.26 -14.32 3.11
N GLY A 88 -16.51 -14.04 3.49
CA GLY A 88 -17.69 -14.19 2.62
C GLY A 88 -17.71 -13.22 1.45
N LEU A 89 -17.00 -12.09 1.52
CA LEU A 89 -16.92 -11.09 0.45
C LEU A 89 -15.96 -11.46 -0.68
N ILE A 90 -14.90 -12.21 -0.39
CA ILE A 90 -13.77 -12.37 -1.31
C ILE A 90 -14.14 -13.20 -2.55
N GLU A 91 -14.82 -14.34 -2.36
CA GLU A 91 -15.30 -15.15 -3.49
C GLU A 91 -16.31 -14.40 -4.37
N PRO A 92 -17.41 -13.84 -3.84
CA PRO A 92 -18.37 -13.09 -4.65
C PRO A 92 -17.76 -11.89 -5.37
N ALA A 93 -16.86 -11.15 -4.70
CA ALA A 93 -16.20 -10.00 -5.32
C ALA A 93 -15.28 -10.43 -6.46
N PHE A 94 -14.53 -11.52 -6.28
CA PHE A 94 -13.65 -12.03 -7.33
C PHE A 94 -14.45 -12.55 -8.53
N VAL A 95 -15.47 -13.38 -8.30
CA VAL A 95 -16.32 -13.92 -9.38
C VAL A 95 -16.99 -12.79 -10.16
N LYS A 96 -17.63 -11.85 -9.46
CA LYS A 96 -18.32 -10.71 -10.10
C LYS A 96 -17.34 -9.84 -10.90
N TRP A 97 -16.14 -9.61 -10.37
CA TRP A 97 -15.11 -8.86 -11.08
C TRP A 97 -14.71 -9.53 -12.39
N ILE A 98 -14.44 -10.83 -12.37
CA ILE A 98 -14.05 -11.53 -13.60
C ILE A 98 -15.21 -11.66 -14.59
N GLU A 99 -16.45 -11.83 -14.12
CA GLU A 99 -17.63 -11.83 -14.99
C GLU A 99 -17.78 -10.49 -15.72
N GLU A 100 -17.63 -9.37 -15.02
CA GLU A 100 -17.70 -8.03 -15.63
C GLU A 100 -16.59 -7.80 -16.67
N GLU A 101 -15.36 -8.23 -16.38
CA GLU A 101 -14.26 -8.13 -17.34
C GLU A 101 -14.47 -9.04 -18.57
N GLN A 102 -14.94 -10.28 -18.39
CA GLN A 102 -15.21 -11.21 -19.51
C GLN A 102 -16.34 -10.71 -20.41
N ALA A 103 -17.36 -10.09 -19.82
CA ALA A 103 -18.45 -9.47 -20.55
C ALA A 103 -17.97 -8.29 -21.43
N LEU A 104 -16.93 -7.55 -20.99
CA LEU A 104 -16.37 -6.43 -21.75
C LEU A 104 -15.46 -6.88 -22.90
N GLU A 105 -14.76 -8.01 -22.76
CA GLU A 105 -13.91 -8.58 -23.82
C GLU A 105 -14.68 -9.39 -24.89
N ASN A 106 -16.03 -9.34 -24.91
CA ASN A 106 -16.92 -10.13 -25.79
C ASN A 106 -16.74 -11.66 -25.66
N GLY A 107 -16.16 -12.14 -24.55
CA GLY A 107 -15.80 -13.54 -24.34
C GLY A 107 -16.92 -14.40 -23.78
N GLN A 108 -16.95 -15.68 -24.15
CA GLN A 108 -17.71 -16.70 -23.43
C GLN A 108 -17.13 -16.86 -22.01
N ILE A 109 -17.99 -16.93 -21.00
CA ILE A 109 -17.56 -17.10 -19.61
C ILE A 109 -16.68 -18.35 -19.51
N ASN A 110 -15.44 -18.19 -19.07
CA ASN A 110 -14.53 -19.32 -18.92
C ASN A 110 -14.90 -20.11 -17.65
N GLU A 111 -15.76 -21.11 -17.82
CA GLU A 111 -16.25 -21.95 -16.71
C GLU A 111 -15.11 -22.65 -15.93
N ASN A 112 -14.02 -23.01 -16.62
CA ASN A 112 -12.85 -23.61 -15.97
C ASN A 112 -12.16 -22.63 -15.03
N LEU A 113 -12.00 -21.37 -15.47
CA LEU A 113 -11.45 -20.31 -14.65
C LEU A 113 -12.34 -20.02 -13.44
N MET A 114 -13.67 -19.96 -13.64
CA MET A 114 -14.62 -19.76 -12.54
C MET A 114 -14.58 -20.90 -11.53
N LYS A 115 -14.47 -22.15 -11.98
CA LYS A 115 -14.35 -23.31 -11.10
C LYS A 115 -13.07 -23.26 -10.26
N MET A 116 -11.95 -22.85 -10.87
CA MET A 116 -10.67 -22.73 -10.19
C MET A 116 -10.65 -21.57 -9.17
N ILE A 117 -11.29 -20.44 -9.49
CA ILE A 117 -11.47 -19.35 -8.53
C ILE A 117 -12.19 -19.88 -7.29
N ARG A 118 -13.32 -20.59 -7.50
CA ARG A 118 -14.12 -21.12 -6.39
C ARG A 118 -13.38 -22.18 -5.57
N SER A 119 -12.52 -23.00 -6.17
CA SER A 119 -11.71 -23.96 -5.40
C SER A 119 -10.64 -23.23 -4.58
N LYS A 120 -9.92 -22.27 -5.17
CA LYS A 120 -8.89 -21.50 -4.47
C LYS A 120 -9.43 -20.61 -3.36
N THR A 121 -10.64 -20.08 -3.50
CA THR A 121 -11.25 -19.27 -2.43
C THR A 121 -11.78 -20.13 -1.28
N LYS A 122 -12.16 -21.39 -1.54
CA LYS A 122 -12.69 -22.31 -0.52
C LYS A 122 -11.63 -23.06 0.28
N GLU A 123 -10.49 -23.36 -0.32
CA GLU A 123 -9.43 -24.13 0.33
C GLU A 123 -8.58 -23.31 1.32
N ASP A 124 -8.76 -22.00 1.37
CA ASP A 124 -7.69 -21.12 1.83
C ASP A 124 -8.04 -20.35 3.11
N ASP A 125 -7.88 -21.02 4.26
CA ASP A 125 -7.71 -20.38 5.58
C ASP A 125 -6.61 -19.30 5.57
N ARG A 126 -5.74 -19.32 4.55
CA ARG A 126 -4.73 -18.29 4.33
C ARG A 126 -5.33 -16.95 3.91
N ILE A 127 -6.53 -16.87 3.36
CA ILE A 127 -7.15 -15.60 2.93
C ILE A 127 -7.41 -14.70 4.15
N PHE A 128 -8.01 -15.23 5.20
CA PHE A 128 -8.17 -14.49 6.44
C PHE A 128 -6.81 -14.12 7.04
N ASN A 129 -5.82 -15.02 6.97
CA ASN A 129 -4.45 -14.69 7.37
C ASN A 129 -3.83 -13.59 6.49
N ARG A 130 -4.10 -13.55 5.19
CA ARG A 130 -3.66 -12.47 4.28
C ARG A 130 -4.27 -11.15 4.72
N PHE A 131 -5.55 -11.12 5.09
CA PHE A 131 -6.23 -9.93 5.60
C PHE A 131 -5.80 -9.53 7.03
N ASN A 132 -5.54 -10.49 7.90
CA ASN A 132 -5.13 -10.20 9.28
C ASN A 132 -3.65 -9.74 9.33
N ARG A 133 -2.85 -10.08 8.31
CA ARG A 133 -1.50 -9.54 8.05
C ARG A 133 -1.49 -8.05 7.71
N PHE A 134 -2.60 -7.32 7.81
CA PHE A 134 -2.58 -5.86 7.69
C PHE A 134 -2.31 -5.19 9.03
N GLY A 135 -2.44 -5.91 10.17
CA GLY A 135 -2.18 -5.35 11.51
C GLY A 135 -3.10 -4.17 11.86
N LYS A 136 -4.28 -4.12 11.24
CA LYS A 136 -5.33 -3.09 11.37
C LYS A 136 -6.68 -3.71 11.72
N SER A 137 -6.69 -4.94 12.24
CA SER A 137 -7.90 -5.70 12.53
C SER A 137 -8.86 -4.91 13.41
N GLU A 138 -8.38 -4.38 14.54
CA GLU A 138 -9.21 -3.61 15.49
C GLU A 138 -9.80 -2.36 14.84
N LEU A 139 -9.01 -1.67 14.01
CA LEU A 139 -9.46 -0.47 13.29
C LEU A 139 -10.60 -0.81 12.31
N TYR A 140 -10.46 -1.91 11.57
CA TYR A 140 -11.51 -2.36 10.64
C TYR A 140 -12.74 -2.91 11.37
N LEU A 141 -12.56 -3.61 12.49
CA LEU A 141 -13.66 -4.12 13.31
C LEU A 141 -14.53 -3.00 13.86
N ASP A 142 -13.91 -1.97 14.44
CA ASP A 142 -14.63 -0.81 14.96
C ASP A 142 -15.28 0.00 13.83
N LEU A 143 -14.62 0.12 12.66
CA LEU A 143 -15.22 0.74 11.47
C LEU A 143 -16.46 -0.01 11.00
N LEU A 144 -16.40 -1.33 10.82
CA LEU A 144 -17.53 -2.14 10.36
C LEU A 144 -18.72 -2.02 11.31
N PHE A 145 -18.44 -1.98 12.63
CA PHE A 145 -19.48 -1.81 13.65
C PHE A 145 -20.15 -0.45 13.50
N PHE A 146 -19.34 0.60 13.36
CA PHE A 146 -19.82 1.96 13.17
C PHE A 146 -20.61 2.14 11.87
N LEU A 147 -20.16 1.54 10.77
CA LEU A 147 -20.86 1.56 9.49
C LEU A 147 -22.23 0.87 9.57
N ARG A 148 -22.35 -0.18 10.39
CA ARG A 148 -23.60 -0.92 10.58
C ARG A 148 -24.57 -0.22 11.51
N PHE A 149 -24.09 0.21 12.68
CA PHE A 149 -24.93 0.62 13.81
C PHE A 149 -24.91 2.13 14.08
N GLY A 150 -24.06 2.90 13.38
CA GLY A 150 -23.94 4.35 13.55
C GLY A 150 -23.42 4.79 14.93
N SER A 151 -22.92 3.85 15.73
CA SER A 151 -22.42 4.08 17.09
C SER A 151 -21.14 3.28 17.32
N ALA A 152 -20.34 3.71 18.31
CA ALA A 152 -19.18 2.94 18.73
C ALA A 152 -19.60 1.89 19.76
N ARG A 153 -18.98 0.72 19.69
CA ARG A 153 -19.15 -0.38 20.65
C ARG A 153 -18.56 0.00 22.01
N SER A 154 -19.13 -0.50 23.11
CA SER A 154 -18.69 -0.17 24.47
C SER A 154 -17.24 -0.57 24.79
N ASP A 155 -16.73 -1.63 24.16
CA ASP A 155 -15.35 -2.13 24.28
C ASP A 155 -14.48 -1.84 23.04
N SER A 156 -14.90 -0.88 22.19
CA SER A 156 -14.11 -0.41 21.05
C SER A 156 -12.75 0.19 21.46
N TYR A 157 -11.82 0.19 20.52
CA TYR A 157 -10.55 0.89 20.63
C TYR A 157 -10.71 2.37 20.29
N PHE A 158 -11.64 2.68 19.38
CA PHE A 158 -11.87 4.03 18.86
C PHE A 158 -13.28 4.54 19.14
N ASP A 159 -13.40 5.81 19.52
CA ASP A 159 -14.69 6.42 19.79
C ASP A 159 -15.46 6.78 18.50
N ALA A 160 -16.77 7.01 18.65
CA ALA A 160 -17.63 7.33 17.52
C ALA A 160 -17.22 8.63 16.81
N LYS A 161 -16.60 9.57 17.54
CA LYS A 161 -16.13 10.85 16.98
C LYS A 161 -14.95 10.62 16.04
N PHE A 162 -13.95 9.85 16.46
CA PHE A 162 -12.80 9.46 15.64
C PHE A 162 -13.25 8.72 14.38
N LEU A 163 -14.18 7.77 14.51
CA LEU A 163 -14.72 7.02 13.38
C LEU A 163 -15.55 7.91 12.44
N ALA A 164 -16.29 8.88 12.96
CA ALA A 164 -17.02 9.84 12.13
C ALA A 164 -16.06 10.75 11.33
N GLU A 165 -14.95 11.18 11.93
CA GLU A 165 -13.98 12.10 11.32
C GLU A 165 -13.06 11.40 10.30
N HIS A 166 -12.58 10.21 10.62
CA HIS A 166 -11.58 9.50 9.83
C HIS A 166 -12.11 8.28 9.08
N GLY A 167 -13.35 7.85 9.33
CA GLY A 167 -13.87 6.59 8.81
C GLY A 167 -13.91 6.51 7.29
N ALA A 168 -14.02 7.62 6.55
CA ALA A 168 -13.95 7.60 5.09
C ALA A 168 -12.56 7.11 4.60
N ARG A 169 -11.49 7.57 5.26
CA ARG A 169 -10.11 7.15 4.93
C ARG A 169 -9.84 5.71 5.36
N ILE A 170 -10.38 5.30 6.51
CA ILE A 170 -10.28 3.91 6.99
C ILE A 170 -11.04 2.96 6.04
N LEU A 171 -12.20 3.40 5.53
CA LEU A 171 -13.00 2.65 4.57
C LEU A 171 -12.26 2.51 3.23
N GLU A 172 -11.64 3.58 2.72
CA GLU A 172 -10.78 3.51 1.54
C GLU A 172 -9.68 2.46 1.70
N ASP A 173 -8.96 2.48 2.82
CA ASP A 173 -7.89 1.53 3.13
C ASP A 173 -8.40 0.09 3.23
N LEU A 174 -9.57 -0.13 3.83
CA LEU A 174 -10.22 -1.43 3.91
C LEU A 174 -10.55 -1.97 2.51
N ILE A 175 -11.14 -1.14 1.64
CA ILE A 175 -11.51 -1.53 0.27
C ILE A 175 -10.27 -1.84 -0.57
N ILE A 176 -9.23 -1.00 -0.47
CA ILE A 176 -7.95 -1.21 -1.14
C ILE A 176 -7.31 -2.51 -0.65
N SER A 177 -7.32 -2.77 0.65
CA SER A 177 -6.78 -4.00 1.24
C SER A 177 -7.52 -5.25 0.74
N LEU A 178 -8.86 -5.21 0.69
CA LEU A 178 -9.68 -6.31 0.17
C LEU A 178 -9.45 -6.55 -1.32
N ALA A 179 -9.40 -5.47 -2.11
CA ALA A 179 -9.09 -5.53 -3.54
C ALA A 179 -7.67 -6.08 -3.77
N ASP A 180 -6.70 -5.70 -2.94
CA ASP A 180 -5.33 -6.20 -3.03
C ASP A 180 -5.24 -7.70 -2.74
N VAL A 181 -6.01 -8.19 -1.77
CA VAL A 181 -6.13 -9.63 -1.51
C VAL A 181 -6.68 -10.36 -2.73
N ILE A 182 -7.76 -9.86 -3.34
CA ILE A 182 -8.35 -10.46 -4.55
C ILE A 182 -7.35 -10.44 -5.71
N ALA A 183 -6.69 -9.31 -5.93
CA ALA A 183 -5.65 -9.17 -6.94
C ALA A 183 -4.50 -10.17 -6.70
N SER A 184 -4.08 -10.37 -5.44
CA SER A 184 -3.03 -11.33 -5.10
C SER A 184 -3.39 -12.77 -5.48
N ILE A 185 -4.67 -13.16 -5.30
CA ILE A 185 -5.18 -14.49 -5.67
C ILE A 185 -5.19 -14.63 -7.20
N TYR A 186 -5.65 -13.59 -7.90
CA TYR A 186 -5.59 -13.57 -9.37
C TYR A 186 -4.16 -13.71 -9.90
N LEU A 187 -3.21 -12.93 -9.36
CA LEU A 187 -1.81 -13.01 -9.78
C LEU A 187 -1.15 -14.36 -9.43
N GLU A 188 -1.60 -15.02 -8.36
CA GLU A 188 -1.17 -16.38 -8.01
C GLU A 188 -1.68 -17.40 -9.04
N LEU A 189 -2.94 -17.30 -9.45
CA LEU A 189 -3.53 -18.14 -10.50
C LEU A 189 -2.85 -17.95 -11.86
N MET A 190 -2.47 -16.72 -12.21
CA MET A 190 -1.82 -16.38 -13.48
C MET A 190 -0.30 -16.60 -13.46
N SER A 191 0.28 -16.95 -12.30
CA SER A 191 1.72 -17.19 -12.20
C SER A 191 2.14 -18.52 -12.80
N VAL A 192 3.44 -18.67 -13.09
CA VAL A 192 4.04 -19.91 -13.62
C VAL A 192 3.82 -21.10 -12.67
N ASP A 193 3.76 -20.84 -11.37
CA ASP A 193 3.50 -21.84 -10.33
C ASP A 193 1.99 -22.02 -10.06
N GLY A 194 1.12 -21.38 -10.86
CA GLY A 194 -0.32 -21.45 -10.70
C GLY A 194 -0.91 -22.77 -11.18
N ASP A 195 -2.05 -23.16 -10.61
CA ASP A 195 -2.75 -24.40 -10.99
C ASP A 195 -3.49 -24.31 -12.35
N MET A 196 -3.38 -23.17 -13.05
CA MET A 196 -4.03 -22.95 -14.33
C MET A 196 -3.27 -23.64 -15.47
N SER A 197 -4.02 -24.28 -16.38
CA SER A 197 -3.42 -24.77 -17.63
C SER A 197 -3.01 -23.60 -18.52
N THR A 198 -1.95 -23.79 -19.30
CA THR A 198 -1.42 -22.78 -20.24
C THR A 198 -2.45 -22.30 -21.26
N GLU A 199 -3.41 -23.15 -21.64
CA GLU A 199 -4.56 -22.80 -22.49
C GLU A 199 -5.53 -21.82 -21.83
N VAL A 200 -5.78 -21.96 -20.52
CA VAL A 200 -6.65 -21.04 -19.76
C VAL A 200 -5.95 -19.72 -19.48
N VAL A 201 -4.63 -19.72 -19.28
CA VAL A 201 -3.82 -18.50 -19.12
C VAL A 201 -3.73 -17.71 -20.43
N SER A 202 -3.57 -18.40 -21.57
CA SER A 202 -3.51 -17.76 -22.90
C SER A 202 -4.87 -17.31 -23.43
N SER A 203 -5.96 -17.96 -23.00
CA SER A 203 -7.34 -17.54 -23.30
C SER A 203 -7.94 -16.64 -22.21
N GLY A 204 -7.14 -16.31 -21.18
CA GLY A 204 -7.56 -15.52 -20.02
C GLY A 204 -7.55 -14.04 -20.32
N LEU A 205 -8.38 -13.29 -19.58
CA LEU A 205 -8.42 -11.83 -19.60
C LEU A 205 -7.02 -11.24 -19.46
N ALA A 206 -6.63 -10.35 -20.36
CA ALA A 206 -5.32 -9.68 -20.32
C ALA A 206 -5.31 -8.53 -19.31
N LEU A 207 -5.65 -8.81 -18.04
CA LEU A 207 -5.78 -7.79 -16.98
C LEU A 207 -4.44 -7.24 -16.48
N CYS A 208 -3.33 -7.84 -16.92
CA CYS A 208 -1.97 -7.51 -16.56
C CYS A 208 -1.04 -7.78 -17.76
N SER A 209 -0.21 -6.80 -18.13
CA SER A 209 0.76 -6.93 -19.23
C SER A 209 2.17 -7.33 -18.79
N LEU A 210 2.35 -7.76 -17.53
CA LEU A 210 3.67 -8.13 -17.01
C LEU A 210 4.16 -9.44 -17.59
N SER A 211 5.47 -9.51 -17.86
CA SER A 211 6.13 -10.78 -18.16
C SER A 211 6.11 -11.72 -16.96
N THR A 212 6.24 -13.03 -17.18
CA THR A 212 6.29 -14.05 -16.11
C THR A 212 7.34 -13.72 -15.04
N ARG A 213 8.51 -13.23 -15.46
CA ARG A 213 9.59 -12.81 -14.57
C ARG A 213 9.21 -11.58 -13.73
N GLU A 214 8.57 -10.59 -14.35
CA GLU A 214 8.15 -9.37 -13.64
C GLU A 214 7.00 -9.63 -12.68
N LEU A 215 6.07 -10.49 -13.05
CA LEU A 215 5.00 -10.96 -12.18
C LEU A 215 5.57 -11.64 -10.93
N GLN A 216 6.53 -12.57 -11.12
CA GLN A 216 7.15 -13.25 -9.97
C GLN A 216 7.97 -12.29 -9.10
N LYS A 217 8.71 -11.36 -9.73
CA LYS A 217 9.44 -10.32 -9.00
C LYS A 217 8.49 -9.46 -8.15
N LEU A 218 7.37 -9.02 -8.72
CA LEU A 218 6.36 -8.25 -8.00
C LEU A 218 5.79 -9.04 -6.83
N ARG A 219 5.38 -10.30 -7.04
CA ARG A 219 4.86 -11.16 -5.96
C ARG A 219 5.86 -11.31 -4.82
N ASN A 220 7.15 -11.47 -5.13
CA ASN A 220 8.20 -11.55 -4.13
C ASN A 220 8.40 -10.22 -3.40
N GLU A 221 8.41 -9.10 -4.12
CA GLU A 221 8.51 -7.75 -3.53
C GLU A 221 7.34 -7.46 -2.58
N VAL A 222 6.11 -7.75 -3.01
CA VAL A 222 4.90 -7.63 -2.19
C VAL A 222 5.02 -8.50 -0.93
N ALA A 223 5.42 -9.77 -1.07
CA ALA A 223 5.55 -10.70 0.06
C ALA A 223 6.62 -10.26 1.07
N ILE A 224 7.79 -9.82 0.62
CA ILE A 224 8.88 -9.35 1.48
C ILE A 224 8.47 -8.05 2.19
N ASN A 225 7.85 -7.12 1.46
CA ASN A 225 7.40 -5.87 2.01
C ASN A 225 6.33 -6.08 3.10
N TRP A 226 5.38 -6.98 2.85
CA TRP A 226 4.40 -7.40 3.85
C TRP A 226 5.06 -7.99 5.10
N TRP A 227 6.02 -8.90 4.90
CA TRP A 227 6.76 -9.50 6.01
C TRP A 227 7.46 -8.43 6.85
N LEU A 228 8.14 -7.48 6.22
CA LEU A 228 8.84 -6.38 6.88
C LEU A 228 7.87 -5.48 7.66
N ARG A 229 6.73 -5.13 7.05
CA ARG A 229 5.67 -4.36 7.70
C ARG A 229 5.12 -5.05 8.94
N GLN A 230 4.82 -6.34 8.83
CA GLN A 230 4.19 -7.07 9.92
C GLN A 230 5.09 -7.25 11.14
N TYR A 231 6.36 -7.53 10.93
CA TYR A 231 7.28 -7.83 12.03
C TYR A 231 8.00 -6.61 12.59
N PHE A 232 8.19 -5.55 11.78
CA PHE A 232 8.98 -4.39 12.18
C PHE A 232 8.19 -3.08 12.13
N GLU A 233 7.77 -2.62 10.94
CA GLU A 233 7.14 -1.29 10.82
C GLU A 233 5.82 -1.17 11.61
N SER A 234 5.07 -2.27 11.74
CA SER A 234 3.87 -2.29 12.57
C SER A 234 4.17 -2.01 14.04
N VAL A 235 5.30 -2.50 14.56
CA VAL A 235 5.69 -2.22 15.95
C VAL A 235 6.15 -0.77 16.08
N VAL A 236 6.93 -0.28 15.12
CA VAL A 236 7.37 1.13 15.07
C VAL A 236 6.16 2.07 15.03
N SER A 237 5.19 1.83 14.15
CA SER A 237 3.96 2.63 14.07
C SER A 237 3.09 2.58 15.33
N MET A 238 3.17 1.50 16.12
CA MET A 238 2.52 1.44 17.44
C MET A 238 3.21 2.36 18.45
N TYR A 239 4.54 2.43 18.47
CA TYR A 239 5.29 3.37 19.31
C TYR A 239 5.07 4.82 18.90
N GLU A 240 4.93 5.07 17.61
CA GLU A 240 4.70 6.41 17.06
C GLU A 240 3.21 6.78 16.98
N ASP A 241 2.32 6.00 17.62
CA ASP A 241 0.87 6.24 17.71
C ASP A 241 0.22 6.61 16.37
N ARG A 242 0.48 5.80 15.33
CA ARG A 242 -0.12 5.98 14.01
C ARG A 242 -0.51 4.69 13.30
N PHE A 243 -1.43 4.83 12.35
CA PHE A 243 -1.72 3.84 11.31
C PHE A 243 -1.26 4.33 9.95
N GLU A 244 -0.57 3.49 9.19
CA GLU A 244 -0.27 3.75 7.79
C GLU A 244 -1.39 3.20 6.91
N LEU A 245 -2.23 4.07 6.36
CA LEU A 245 -3.37 3.73 5.52
C LEU A 245 -3.06 4.00 4.03
N TYR A 246 -3.79 3.33 3.14
CA TYR A 246 -3.88 3.70 1.73
C TYR A 246 -5.18 4.46 1.50
N VAL A 247 -5.09 5.62 0.84
CA VAL A 247 -6.23 6.48 0.54
C VAL A 247 -6.28 6.82 -0.94
N LEU A 248 -7.48 7.12 -1.43
CA LEU A 248 -7.72 7.56 -2.79
C LEU A 248 -7.53 9.07 -2.87
N CYS A 249 -6.44 9.49 -3.51
CA CYS A 249 -6.10 10.89 -3.69
C CYS A 249 -6.37 11.35 -5.13
N ARG A 250 -7.03 12.49 -5.27
CA ARG A 250 -7.11 13.21 -6.56
C ARG A 250 -5.76 13.84 -6.84
N LYS A 251 -5.08 13.40 -7.89
CA LYS A 251 -3.86 14.04 -8.37
C LYS A 251 -4.20 14.88 -9.60
N LYS A 252 -3.87 16.17 -9.52
CA LYS A 252 -3.90 17.06 -10.67
C LYS A 252 -2.62 16.83 -11.44
N SER A 253 -2.69 16.23 -12.63
CA SER A 253 -1.53 16.16 -13.52
C SER A 253 -1.44 17.48 -14.28
N GLU A 254 -0.41 18.28 -14.00
CA GLU A 254 0.08 19.21 -15.01
C GLU A 254 0.77 18.37 -16.09
N LYS A 255 0.25 18.39 -17.32
CA LYS A 255 0.98 17.82 -18.45
C LYS A 255 2.35 18.49 -18.49
N PRO A 256 3.48 17.75 -18.45
CA PRO A 256 4.74 18.35 -18.80
C PRO A 256 4.59 18.82 -20.25
N VAL A 257 4.81 20.12 -20.48
CA VAL A 257 5.01 20.63 -21.84
C VAL A 257 6.12 19.77 -22.42
N ASP A 258 5.84 19.08 -23.53
CA ASP A 258 6.80 18.22 -24.22
C ASP A 258 8.11 18.97 -24.45
N ASN A 259 9.12 18.72 -23.61
CA ASN A 259 10.50 19.19 -23.82
C ASN A 259 11.22 18.30 -24.86
N GLN A 260 10.47 17.70 -25.80
CA GLN A 260 11.00 17.05 -26.99
C GLN A 260 10.97 17.96 -28.23
N ALA A 261 10.77 19.27 -28.03
CA ALA A 261 10.94 20.30 -29.04
C ALA A 261 12.15 21.22 -28.77
N GLU A 262 13.23 20.74 -28.16
CA GLU A 262 14.53 21.45 -28.17
C GLU A 262 15.21 21.36 -29.54
N ARG A 263 14.55 21.89 -30.57
CA ARG A 263 15.19 22.43 -31.79
C ARG A 263 14.27 23.15 -32.77
N THR A 264 13.08 23.59 -32.37
CA THR A 264 12.20 24.33 -33.28
C THR A 264 11.75 25.68 -32.73
N ASN A 265 12.41 26.72 -33.23
CA ASN A 265 11.92 28.08 -33.47
C ASN A 265 11.20 28.81 -32.31
N TRP A 266 12.03 29.43 -31.46
CA TRP A 266 11.67 30.44 -30.46
C TRP A 266 10.69 31.54 -30.91
N TRP A 267 10.62 31.87 -32.20
CA TRP A 267 9.69 32.88 -32.74
C TRP A 267 8.23 32.41 -32.85
N MET A 268 7.95 31.10 -32.85
CA MET A 268 6.56 30.59 -32.90
C MET A 268 5.84 30.69 -31.54
N LEU A 269 6.58 30.84 -30.44
CA LEU A 269 6.03 31.05 -29.10
C LEU A 269 5.41 32.45 -28.93
N ALA A 270 5.82 33.43 -29.73
CA ALA A 270 5.30 34.80 -29.66
C ALA A 270 3.88 34.97 -30.25
N PHE A 271 3.38 33.98 -30.99
CA PHE A 271 2.10 34.08 -31.73
C PHE A 271 1.03 33.08 -31.30
N ARG A 272 1.25 32.29 -30.24
CA ARG A 272 0.28 31.29 -29.79
C ARG A 272 -0.54 31.84 -28.61
N LYS A 273 -1.86 32.02 -28.80
CA LYS A 273 -2.80 32.21 -27.68
C LYS A 273 -2.68 31.00 -26.73
N PRO A 274 -2.65 31.21 -25.40
CA PRO A 274 -2.59 30.11 -24.45
C PRO A 274 -3.89 29.31 -24.53
N SER A 275 -3.83 28.12 -25.14
CA SER A 275 -4.84 27.10 -24.95
C SER A 275 -4.69 26.58 -23.52
N ALA A 276 -5.75 26.69 -22.72
CA ALA A 276 -5.78 26.18 -21.36
C ALA A 276 -5.29 24.73 -21.31
N PRO A 277 -4.42 24.35 -20.36
CA PRO A 277 -3.95 22.98 -20.23
C PRO A 277 -5.16 22.07 -19.96
N ALA A 278 -5.28 21.00 -20.75
CA ALA A 278 -6.28 19.96 -20.51
C ALA A 278 -5.96 19.31 -19.15
N LEU A 279 -6.74 19.69 -18.15
CA LEU A 279 -6.62 19.27 -16.76
C LEU A 279 -7.14 17.83 -16.66
N LEU A 280 -6.25 16.89 -16.38
CA LEU A 280 -6.62 15.48 -16.22
C LEU A 280 -6.50 15.13 -14.74
N ASP A 281 -7.67 15.04 -14.10
CA ASP A 281 -7.82 14.58 -12.73
C ASP A 281 -7.85 13.05 -12.75
N TYR A 282 -6.77 12.40 -12.31
CA TYR A 282 -6.78 10.95 -12.08
C TYR A 282 -6.67 10.64 -10.59
N VAL A 283 -7.26 9.51 -10.19
CA VAL A 283 -7.25 9.05 -8.80
C VAL A 283 -6.09 8.09 -8.62
N ASN A 284 -5.22 8.40 -7.66
CA ASN A 284 -4.09 7.57 -7.29
C ASN A 284 -4.25 7.02 -5.87
N ILE A 285 -3.67 5.84 -5.63
CA ILE A 285 -3.54 5.29 -4.29
C ILE A 285 -2.30 5.91 -3.66
N SER A 286 -2.45 6.56 -2.51
CA SER A 286 -1.33 7.16 -1.79
C SER A 286 -1.31 6.73 -0.33
N PRO A 287 -0.13 6.59 0.30
CA PRO A 287 -0.05 6.36 1.73
C PRO A 287 -0.52 7.59 2.53
N PHE A 288 -1.17 7.35 3.66
CA PHE A 288 -1.64 8.35 4.59
C PHE A 288 -1.43 7.88 6.03
N SER A 289 -0.72 8.68 6.82
CA SER A 289 -0.48 8.38 8.23
C SER A 289 -1.60 8.97 9.09
N LEU A 290 -2.40 8.11 9.70
CA LEU A 290 -3.50 8.48 10.61
C LEU A 290 -2.99 8.46 12.07
N PRO A 291 -2.95 9.60 12.78
CA PRO A 291 -2.57 9.61 14.19
C PRO A 291 -3.66 8.97 15.05
N ALA A 292 -3.30 7.93 15.82
CA ALA A 292 -4.21 7.23 16.71
C ALA A 292 -3.43 6.46 17.79
N ARG A 293 -3.89 6.51 19.04
CA ARG A 293 -3.22 5.81 20.14
C ARG A 293 -3.34 4.30 20.00
N ARG A 294 -2.21 3.59 19.97
CA ARG A 294 -2.15 2.11 19.80
C ARG A 294 -1.65 1.36 21.03
N THR A 295 -1.77 1.97 22.21
CA THR A 295 -1.24 1.42 23.47
C THR A 295 -1.84 0.07 23.88
N LYS A 296 -3.10 -0.20 23.51
CA LYS A 296 -3.76 -1.48 23.80
C LYS A 296 -3.15 -2.61 22.96
N GLU A 297 -2.88 -2.34 21.68
CA GLU A 297 -2.25 -3.30 20.77
C GLU A 297 -0.78 -3.54 21.14
N LEU A 298 -0.05 -2.50 21.52
CA LEU A 298 1.33 -2.61 22.00
C LEU A 298 1.43 -3.53 23.22
N ARG A 299 0.49 -3.42 24.16
CA ARG A 299 0.41 -4.28 25.35
C ARG A 299 0.03 -5.73 25.04
N ALA A 300 -0.63 -5.97 23.91
CA ALA A 300 -1.04 -7.29 23.48
C ALA A 300 -0.01 -7.99 22.57
N LEU A 301 1.17 -7.39 22.37
CA LEU A 301 2.23 -8.00 21.55
C LEU A 301 2.77 -9.28 22.17
N ILE A 302 2.95 -10.31 21.33
CA ILE A 302 3.49 -11.62 21.70
C ILE A 302 4.61 -12.01 20.73
N GLY A 303 5.54 -12.84 21.17
CA GLY A 303 6.56 -13.46 20.32
C GLY A 303 7.60 -12.48 19.79
N TRP A 304 7.98 -12.60 18.52
CA TRP A 304 9.03 -11.77 17.90
C TRP A 304 8.75 -10.26 17.99
N ARG A 305 7.49 -9.86 17.77
CA ARG A 305 7.08 -8.44 17.83
C ARG A 305 7.29 -7.84 19.21
N TYR A 306 7.10 -8.62 20.26
CA TYR A 306 7.39 -8.21 21.64
C TYR A 306 8.90 -8.02 21.87
N TYR A 307 9.74 -8.94 21.41
CA TYR A 307 11.20 -8.78 21.51
C TYR A 307 11.71 -7.57 20.73
N PHE A 308 11.18 -7.34 19.53
CA PHE A 308 11.53 -6.15 18.75
C PHE A 308 11.06 -4.86 19.43
N SER A 309 9.88 -4.87 20.05
CA SER A 309 9.39 -3.77 20.89
C SER A 309 10.36 -3.45 22.04
N LEU A 310 10.81 -4.47 22.78
CA LEU A 310 11.78 -4.29 23.87
C LEU A 310 13.13 -3.79 23.36
N PHE A 311 13.55 -4.22 22.16
CA PHE A 311 14.73 -3.70 21.50
C PHE A 311 14.60 -2.20 21.19
N LEU A 312 13.44 -1.73 20.71
CA LEU A 312 13.20 -0.32 20.44
C LEU A 312 13.29 0.51 21.74
N GLU A 313 12.61 0.09 22.81
CA GLU A 313 12.71 0.76 24.11
C GLU A 313 14.14 0.82 24.63
N LEU A 314 14.89 -0.28 24.52
CA LEU A 314 16.29 -0.33 24.91
C LEU A 314 17.14 0.60 24.02
N SER A 315 16.84 0.68 22.73
CA SER A 315 17.56 1.53 21.78
C SER A 315 17.39 3.02 22.11
N ASP A 316 16.21 3.44 22.52
CA ASP A 316 15.94 4.81 22.94
C ASP A 316 16.71 5.17 24.21
N ILE A 317 16.82 4.23 25.16
CA ILE A 317 17.62 4.39 26.37
C ILE A 317 19.12 4.37 26.05
N ALA A 318 19.55 3.55 25.09
CA ALA A 318 20.96 3.35 24.73
C ALA A 318 21.52 4.48 23.84
N MET A 319 20.66 5.18 23.08
CA MET A 319 21.08 6.17 22.07
C MET A 319 22.00 7.28 22.63
N PRO A 320 21.75 7.85 23.83
CA PRO A 320 22.68 8.81 24.43
C PRO A 320 24.08 8.22 24.67
N PHE A 321 24.17 6.97 25.12
CA PHE A 321 25.44 6.29 25.38
C PHE A 321 26.20 5.98 24.10
N VAL A 322 25.50 5.53 23.06
CA VAL A 322 26.09 5.29 21.74
C VAL A 322 26.64 6.60 21.16
N ARG A 323 25.86 7.70 21.22
CA ARG A 323 26.35 9.03 20.77
C ARG A 323 27.57 9.49 21.56
N ALA A 324 27.60 9.25 22.87
CA ALA A 324 28.77 9.57 23.70
C ALA A 324 30.01 8.72 23.34
N ALA A 325 29.83 7.43 23.05
CA ALA A 325 30.92 6.57 22.62
C ALA A 325 31.45 6.96 21.23
N VAL A 326 30.55 7.18 20.26
CA VAL A 326 30.92 7.59 18.89
C VAL A 326 31.63 8.93 18.89
N SER A 327 31.16 9.91 19.67
CA SER A 327 31.85 11.22 19.77
C SER A 327 33.24 11.10 20.40
N LYS A 328 33.43 10.25 21.42
CA LYS A 328 34.76 9.97 21.99
C LYS A 328 35.69 9.30 20.98
N VAL A 329 35.22 8.30 20.25
CA VAL A 329 36.01 7.62 19.19
C VAL A 329 36.34 8.60 18.07
N SER A 330 35.36 9.38 17.62
CA SER A 330 35.56 10.40 16.59
C SER A 330 36.60 11.44 17.02
N ALA A 331 36.56 11.91 18.27
CA ALA A 331 37.56 12.82 18.81
C ALA A 331 38.96 12.19 18.87
N ALA A 332 39.07 10.91 19.29
CA ALA A 332 40.34 10.20 19.32
C ALA A 332 40.92 9.98 17.92
N VAL A 333 40.08 9.62 16.94
CA VAL A 333 40.46 9.46 15.54
C VAL A 333 40.90 10.80 14.96
N SER A 334 40.15 11.88 15.20
CA SER A 334 40.52 13.22 14.75
C SER A 334 41.86 13.67 15.35
N TYR A 335 42.09 13.43 16.65
CA TYR A 335 43.37 13.73 17.29
C TYR A 335 44.52 12.92 16.65
N PHE A 336 44.30 11.63 16.42
CA PHE A 336 45.29 10.77 15.77
C PHE A 336 45.66 11.30 14.37
N TRP A 337 44.67 11.63 13.53
CA TRP A 337 44.89 12.19 12.19
C TRP A 337 45.66 13.50 12.24
N VAL A 338 45.25 14.46 13.07
CA VAL A 338 45.94 15.73 13.24
C VAL A 338 47.39 15.52 13.70
N SER A 339 47.60 14.60 14.64
CA SER A 339 48.95 14.29 15.14
C SER A 339 49.84 13.64 14.09
N MET A 340 49.29 12.76 13.24
CA MET A 340 50.04 12.07 12.21
C MET A 340 50.45 13.02 11.09
N ILE A 341 49.53 13.90 10.66
CA ILE A 341 49.79 14.95 9.67
C ILE A 341 50.77 15.98 10.21
N GLY A 342 50.62 16.40 11.47
CA GLY A 342 51.55 17.32 12.11
C GLY A 342 52.97 16.74 12.21
N ARG A 343 53.10 15.45 12.55
CA ARG A 343 54.41 14.76 12.61
C ARG A 343 54.99 14.51 11.22
N SER A 344 54.20 14.15 10.21
CA SER A 344 54.70 13.94 8.86
C SER A 344 55.18 15.24 8.21
N LEU A 345 54.43 16.34 8.35
CA LEU A 345 54.86 17.67 7.92
C LEU A 345 56.09 18.15 8.69
N GLY A 346 56.15 17.90 10.01
CA GLY A 346 57.31 18.22 10.83
C GLY A 346 58.58 17.50 10.37
N LEU A 347 58.48 16.22 9.99
CA LEU A 347 59.60 15.43 9.46
C LEU A 347 60.04 15.90 8.06
N ILE A 348 59.10 16.25 7.18
CA ILE A 348 59.39 16.83 5.86
C ILE A 348 60.11 18.17 6.03
N PHE A 349 59.60 19.04 6.90
CA PHE A 349 60.19 20.34 7.18
C PHE A 349 61.59 20.21 7.80
N SER A 350 61.81 19.29 8.75
CA SER A 350 63.13 19.03 9.30
C SER A 350 64.09 18.47 8.23
N GLY A 351 63.61 17.59 7.36
CA GLY A 351 64.40 17.06 6.24
C GLY A 351 64.83 18.15 5.26
N ILE A 352 63.92 19.05 4.88
CA ILE A 352 64.21 20.20 4.02
C ILE A 352 65.20 21.15 4.71
N ARG A 353 64.99 21.48 6.00
CA ARG A 353 65.90 22.35 6.75
C ARG A 353 67.30 21.78 6.86
N GLN A 354 67.42 20.47 7.10
CA GLN A 354 68.70 19.77 7.20
C GLN A 354 69.40 19.68 5.83
N SER A 355 68.64 19.54 4.75
CA SER A 355 69.15 19.59 3.36
C SER A 355 69.61 20.99 2.93
N LEU A 356 69.00 22.07 3.44
CA LEU A 356 69.32 23.45 3.08
C LEU A 356 70.39 24.09 3.98
N GLY A 357 70.89 23.37 5.00
CA GLY A 357 72.00 23.83 5.85
C GLY A 357 71.66 25.00 6.78
N TRP A 358 70.37 25.27 7.04
CA TRP A 358 69.95 26.31 7.97
C TRP A 358 70.16 25.84 9.41
N ARG A 359 71.18 26.39 10.09
CA ARG A 359 71.35 26.25 11.55
C ARG A 359 70.21 26.93 12.27
#